data_AF-A0A369J5D2-F1
#
_entry.id   AF-A0A369J5D2-F1
#
_cell.length_a   1.000
_cell.length_b   1.000
_cell.length_c   1.000
_cell.angle_alpha   90.00
_cell.angle_beta   90.00
_cell.angle_gamma   90.00
#
_symmetry.space_group_name_H-M   'P 1'
#
loop_
_entity.id
_entity.type
_entity.pdbx_description
1 polymer ?
#
loop_
_entity_poly.entity_id
_entity_poly.type
_entity_poly.pdbx_seq_one_letter_code
_entity_poly.pdbx_strand_id
1 'polypeptide(L)'
;MTVQSKPIQDSTRKTCQSAAHSANKENQGRQNTTNASKTTVAREARERRPTEKIVSRQQAEEEKARLQEEMAERRVAKAKKAQRKADKEAHRAAAAAGDSEPEGDDDYEGDEPLPDTVFHSRTVTSKPVAKKVLAQCQGRIPATVIRSRPLATEPFIGRSQVDDDDDFSTVPALLDVRDGDDDEDSGGDNGPRKRARSADSEHNVPIKAQKIHESTGRLKALDYNELAKEVLSVATSIFRCLISTRGAFPSHLEEIGYIKDAWLQAHQTLGLPQMLLTPDLAAIIKSRGSQVRGEVKTKFRPIIENLRFESGCGKRVIAKNRQLAEKLKDSHSFVYKTLPDDMTSPTYHLDRKGLYQNPIIQKAVNTMWFANKNDEGIKYSDLFKPLPVQTIALVLMVIECCIDEWLTGTRTDLAFYANDYSYVYETHIACLEEFGTFTVKLDLLGNLQNKLYNFGRIHSGAGVTGLQDIRPLDTRAFQAAMDEYEADSATDEDGWMLDG
;
A
#
# COMPACT_ATOMS: atom_id res chain seq x y z
N MET A 1 44.36 51.00 6.30
CA MET A 1 45.60 50.79 7.08
C MET A 1 45.71 49.32 7.41
N THR A 2 46.63 48.67 6.72
CA THR A 2 46.90 47.23 6.73
C THR A 2 47.92 46.95 7.83
N VAL A 3 47.66 46.01 8.73
CA VAL A 3 48.73 45.41 9.55
C VAL A 3 48.55 43.90 9.52
N GLN A 4 49.36 43.28 8.67
CA GLN A 4 49.73 41.87 8.68
C GLN A 4 50.63 41.60 9.88
N SER A 5 50.51 40.44 10.51
CA SER A 5 51.63 39.76 11.17
C SER A 5 51.41 38.26 11.18
N LYS A 6 52.49 37.58 10.83
CA LYS A 6 52.66 36.20 10.33
C LYS A 6 52.98 35.20 11.47
N PRO A 7 53.08 33.90 11.17
CA PRO A 7 52.82 32.79 12.09
C PRO A 7 54.07 32.23 12.79
N ILE A 8 53.84 31.48 13.86
CA ILE A 8 54.84 30.71 14.61
C ILE A 8 54.84 29.26 14.13
N GLN A 9 56.04 28.77 13.80
CA GLN A 9 56.39 27.37 13.54
C GLN A 9 56.93 26.74 14.83
N ASP A 10 56.60 25.46 15.07
CA ASP A 10 57.47 24.44 15.69
C ASP A 10 56.78 23.07 15.48
N SER A 11 57.22 22.18 14.59
CA SER A 11 58.37 21.27 14.66
C SER A 11 58.44 20.42 15.93
N THR A 12 57.99 19.17 15.84
CA THR A 12 58.77 18.03 16.36
C THR A 12 58.34 16.70 15.73
N ARG A 13 59.36 15.99 15.26
CA ARG A 13 59.39 14.66 14.63
C ARG A 13 58.97 13.53 15.59
N LYS A 14 58.42 12.43 15.03
CA LYS A 14 58.86 11.01 15.16
C LYS A 14 57.86 10.11 14.41
N THR A 15 58.18 9.62 13.21
CA THR A 15 58.81 8.32 12.90
C THR A 15 58.01 7.11 13.37
N CYS A 16 57.34 6.40 12.43
CA CYS A 16 57.08 4.95 12.47
C CYS A 16 56.53 4.49 11.09
N GLN A 17 57.44 4.15 10.17
CA GLN A 17 57.21 3.23 9.06
C GLN A 17 58.07 1.99 9.32
N SER A 18 57.63 0.83 8.81
CA SER A 18 58.28 -0.49 8.78
C SER A 18 57.77 -1.51 9.81
N ALA A 19 56.92 -2.42 9.33
CA ALA A 19 56.87 -3.82 9.78
C ALA A 19 56.05 -4.65 8.76
N ALA A 20 56.66 -5.00 7.64
CA ALA A 20 56.18 -6.03 6.73
C ALA A 20 57.36 -6.97 6.43
N HIS A 21 57.45 -8.09 7.15
CA HIS A 21 58.15 -9.34 6.78
C HIS A 21 58.31 -10.23 8.02
N SER A 22 57.53 -11.32 8.11
CA SER A 22 57.96 -12.61 8.66
C SER A 22 56.75 -13.56 8.79
N ALA A 23 56.65 -14.53 7.87
CA ALA A 23 56.19 -15.90 8.16
C ALA A 23 56.19 -16.71 6.85
N ASN A 24 57.37 -17.22 6.48
CA ASN A 24 57.47 -18.39 5.62
C ASN A 24 58.59 -19.27 6.20
N LYS A 25 58.23 -20.35 6.89
CA LYS A 25 59.07 -21.50 7.24
C LYS A 25 58.24 -22.50 8.03
N GLU A 26 57.66 -23.47 7.34
CA GLU A 26 57.58 -24.86 7.80
C GLU A 26 57.13 -25.74 6.63
N ASN A 27 58.13 -26.12 5.82
CA ASN A 27 58.04 -27.25 4.93
C ASN A 27 59.41 -27.92 4.93
N GLN A 28 59.49 -29.13 5.49
CA GLN A 28 60.25 -30.27 4.97
C GLN A 28 60.35 -31.37 6.02
N GLY A 29 59.95 -32.58 5.65
CA GLY A 29 60.35 -33.76 6.40
C GLY A 29 59.53 -35.03 6.14
N ARG A 30 59.56 -35.57 4.91
CA ARG A 30 60.02 -36.95 4.68
C ARG A 30 60.05 -37.32 3.20
N GLN A 31 61.22 -37.81 2.82
CA GLN A 31 61.65 -38.22 1.50
C GLN A 31 61.23 -39.66 1.17
N ASN A 32 61.14 -39.90 -0.14
CA ASN A 32 61.60 -41.07 -0.90
C ASN A 32 61.20 -42.48 -0.44
N THR A 33 60.48 -43.19 -1.31
CA THR A 33 61.00 -44.40 -1.97
C THR A 33 60.34 -44.64 -3.32
N THR A 34 61.18 -45.14 -4.23
CA THR A 34 60.99 -45.56 -5.62
C THR A 34 60.04 -46.76 -5.78
N ASN A 35 59.29 -46.84 -6.89
CA ASN A 35 59.43 -47.92 -7.89
C ASN A 35 58.36 -47.90 -9.00
N ALA A 36 58.87 -47.81 -10.23
CA ALA A 36 58.51 -48.49 -11.48
C ALA A 36 57.11 -49.14 -11.68
N SER A 37 56.56 -48.81 -12.85
CA SER A 37 55.79 -49.69 -13.76
C SER A 37 54.37 -50.09 -13.38
N LYS A 38 53.39 -49.47 -14.05
CA LYS A 38 52.47 -50.16 -14.99
C LYS A 38 51.46 -49.18 -15.61
N THR A 39 51.45 -49.18 -16.94
CA THR A 39 50.42 -48.63 -17.80
C THR A 39 49.08 -49.32 -17.55
N THR A 40 48.11 -48.62 -16.97
CA THR A 40 46.69 -48.99 -17.06
C THR A 40 45.82 -47.74 -17.16
N VAL A 41 44.99 -47.74 -18.19
CA VAL A 41 44.01 -46.71 -18.55
C VAL A 41 43.01 -46.53 -17.40
N ALA A 42 43.09 -45.41 -16.68
CA ALA A 42 42.13 -45.04 -15.64
C ALA A 42 41.03 -44.17 -16.26
N ARG A 43 39.89 -44.82 -16.52
CA ARG A 43 38.63 -44.24 -16.95
C ARG A 43 38.05 -43.42 -15.79
N GLU A 44 37.93 -42.10 -15.96
CA GLU A 44 37.26 -41.23 -14.99
C GLU A 44 35.82 -41.72 -14.73
N ALA A 45 35.59 -42.23 -13.52
CA ALA A 45 34.28 -42.64 -13.06
C ALA A 45 33.46 -41.38 -12.76
N ARG A 46 32.63 -41.01 -13.73
CA ARG A 46 31.58 -39.99 -13.60
C ARG A 46 30.65 -40.39 -12.45
N GLU A 47 30.79 -39.73 -11.30
CA GLU A 47 29.90 -39.88 -10.14
C GLU A 47 28.45 -39.74 -10.62
N ARG A 48 27.68 -40.81 -10.47
CA ARG A 48 26.27 -40.82 -10.89
C ARG A 48 25.52 -39.88 -9.95
N ARG A 49 24.88 -38.86 -10.54
CA ARG A 49 23.97 -37.95 -9.84
C ARG A 49 23.00 -38.79 -8.97
N PRO A 50 22.78 -38.41 -7.70
CA PRO A 50 21.80 -39.06 -6.84
C PRO A 50 20.47 -39.15 -7.58
N THR A 51 19.87 -40.33 -7.58
CA THR A 51 18.57 -40.52 -8.20
C THR A 51 17.55 -39.65 -7.48
N GLU A 52 16.60 -39.10 -8.25
CA GLU A 52 15.55 -38.19 -7.77
C GLU A 52 14.84 -38.72 -6.51
N LYS A 53 14.69 -40.05 -6.41
CA LYS A 53 14.13 -40.76 -5.26
C LYS A 53 14.91 -40.60 -3.95
N ILE A 54 16.24 -40.48 -4.01
CA ILE A 54 17.09 -40.24 -2.82
C ILE A 54 16.93 -38.80 -2.35
N VAL A 55 16.88 -37.85 -3.29
CA VAL A 55 16.68 -36.42 -2.99
C VAL A 55 15.31 -36.19 -2.36
N SER A 56 14.24 -36.81 -2.90
CA SER A 56 12.90 -36.70 -2.31
C SER A 56 12.81 -37.30 -0.91
N ARG A 57 13.53 -38.40 -0.63
CA ARG A 57 13.54 -39.01 0.72
C ARG A 57 14.28 -38.14 1.73
N GLN A 58 15.40 -37.53 1.33
CA GLN A 58 16.14 -36.60 2.19
C GLN A 58 15.31 -35.35 2.50
N GLN A 59 14.60 -34.80 1.51
CA GLN A 59 13.70 -33.66 1.73
C GLN A 59 12.54 -34.01 2.68
N ALA A 60 11.96 -35.20 2.56
CA ALA A 60 10.89 -35.64 3.46
C ALA A 60 11.38 -35.87 4.90
N GLU A 61 12.59 -36.40 5.08
CA GLU A 61 13.20 -36.58 6.41
C GLU A 61 13.56 -35.23 7.04
N GLU A 62 14.04 -34.26 6.25
CA GLU A 62 14.36 -32.90 6.70
C GLU A 62 13.09 -32.12 7.09
N GLU A 63 12.00 -32.25 6.32
CA GLU A 63 10.72 -31.63 6.66
C GLU A 63 10.12 -32.21 7.95
N LYS A 64 10.25 -33.53 8.14
CA LYS A 64 9.83 -34.20 9.37
C LYS A 64 10.64 -33.75 10.58
N ALA A 65 11.95 -33.56 10.43
CA ALA A 65 12.80 -33.01 11.48
C ALA A 65 12.39 -31.58 11.85
N ARG A 66 12.10 -30.74 10.85
CA ARG A 66 11.65 -29.35 11.08
C ARG A 66 10.32 -29.28 11.83
N LEU A 67 9.36 -30.14 11.49
CA LEU A 67 8.08 -30.23 12.20
C LEU A 67 8.26 -30.71 13.65
N GLN A 68 9.19 -31.63 13.89
CA GLN A 68 9.47 -32.13 15.22
C GLN A 68 10.12 -31.05 16.10
N GLU A 69 11.02 -30.25 15.54
CA GLU A 69 11.63 -29.09 16.20
C GLU A 69 10.58 -28.02 16.54
N GLU A 70 9.70 -27.66 15.59
CA GLU A 70 8.62 -26.70 15.82
C GLU A 70 7.66 -27.16 16.95
N MET A 71 7.33 -28.45 16.99
CA MET A 71 6.52 -29.01 18.08
C MET A 71 7.23 -28.93 19.43
N ALA A 72 8.54 -29.15 19.48
CA ALA A 72 9.33 -29.01 20.70
C ALA A 72 9.35 -27.55 21.19
N GLU A 73 9.54 -26.58 20.29
CA GLU A 73 9.49 -25.15 20.62
C GLU A 73 8.11 -24.73 21.17
N ARG A 74 7.02 -25.21 20.56
CA ARG A 74 5.65 -24.96 21.04
C ARG A 74 5.44 -25.52 22.45
N ARG A 75 5.99 -26.70 22.76
CA ARG A 75 5.93 -27.29 24.12
C ARG A 75 6.68 -26.44 25.14
N VAL A 76 7.88 -25.97 24.80
CA VAL A 76 8.67 -25.08 25.67
C VAL A 76 7.96 -23.74 25.89
N ALA A 77 7.36 -23.15 24.85
CA ALA A 77 6.60 -21.92 24.97
C ALA A 77 5.37 -22.08 25.87
N LYS A 78 4.65 -23.20 25.75
CA LYS A 78 3.49 -23.52 26.60
C LYS A 78 3.90 -23.70 28.07
N ALA A 79 5.03 -24.38 28.33
CA ALA A 79 5.57 -24.54 29.68
C ALA A 79 5.97 -23.17 30.31
N LYS A 80 6.65 -22.30 29.55
CA LYS A 80 7.00 -20.94 30.03
C LYS A 80 5.76 -20.09 30.34
N LYS A 81 4.70 -20.21 29.55
CA LYS A 81 3.43 -19.50 29.80
C LYS A 81 2.74 -20.03 31.06
N ALA A 82 2.76 -21.33 31.29
CA ALA A 82 2.23 -21.94 32.51
C ALA A 82 3.00 -21.48 33.76
N GLN A 83 4.34 -21.45 33.70
CA GLN A 83 5.17 -20.97 34.81
C GLN A 83 4.85 -19.52 35.17
N ARG A 84 4.79 -18.62 34.18
CA ARG A 84 4.44 -17.21 34.42
C ARG A 84 3.05 -17.03 35.05
N LYS A 85 2.11 -17.92 34.71
CA LYS A 85 0.77 -17.91 35.31
C LYS A 85 0.85 -18.31 36.78
N ALA A 86 1.58 -19.38 37.10
CA ALA A 86 1.80 -19.84 38.47
C ALA A 86 2.51 -18.77 39.32
N ASP A 87 3.55 -18.12 38.79
CA ASP A 87 4.29 -17.08 39.51
C ASP A 87 3.39 -15.85 39.82
N LYS A 88 2.51 -15.48 38.88
CA LYS A 88 1.55 -14.39 39.07
C LYS A 88 0.49 -14.73 40.12
N GLU A 89 0.06 -15.99 40.16
CA GLU A 89 -0.90 -16.48 41.14
C GLU A 89 -0.30 -16.56 42.55
N ALA A 90 0.95 -17.02 42.66
CA ALA A 90 1.70 -17.00 43.91
C ALA A 90 1.91 -15.57 44.45
N HIS A 91 2.23 -14.60 43.57
CA HIS A 91 2.36 -13.20 43.97
C HIS A 91 1.03 -12.60 44.43
N ARG A 92 -0.10 -13.00 43.82
CA ARG A 92 -1.43 -12.55 44.25
C ARG A 92 -1.82 -13.14 45.60
N ALA A 93 -1.49 -14.42 45.84
CA ALA A 93 -1.74 -15.06 47.13
C ALA A 93 -0.90 -14.45 48.26
N ALA A 94 0.37 -14.10 48.00
CA ALA A 94 1.23 -13.43 48.97
C ALA A 94 0.74 -12.01 49.33
N ALA A 95 0.23 -11.26 48.35
CA ALA A 95 -0.33 -9.92 48.59
C ALA A 95 -1.63 -9.96 49.41
N ALA A 96 -2.41 -11.04 49.31
CA ALA A 96 -3.64 -11.22 50.09
C ALA A 96 -3.39 -11.64 51.55
N ALA A 97 -2.17 -12.04 51.91
CA ALA A 97 -1.80 -12.48 53.25
C ALA A 97 -1.07 -11.41 54.10
N GLY A 98 -0.86 -10.21 53.56
CA GLY A 98 -0.05 -9.15 54.17
C GLY A 98 -0.81 -7.90 54.59
N ASP A 99 -2.08 -8.04 54.98
CA ASP A 99 -2.91 -6.92 55.44
C ASP A 99 -3.03 -6.95 56.97
N SER A 100 -2.14 -6.21 57.63
CA SER A 100 -2.28 -5.81 59.03
C SER A 100 -1.70 -4.39 59.16
N GLU A 101 -2.56 -3.39 59.01
CA GLU A 101 -2.29 -2.01 59.40
C GLU A 101 -2.10 -1.90 60.92
N PRO A 102 -1.24 -0.99 61.40
CA PRO A 102 -1.42 -0.38 62.70
C PRO A 102 -1.96 1.05 62.52
N GLU A 103 -3.17 1.27 63.02
CA GLU A 103 -3.64 2.60 63.40
C GLU A 103 -2.79 3.13 64.58
N GLY A 104 -2.48 4.41 64.53
CA GLY A 104 -1.77 5.12 65.58
C GLY A 104 -1.81 6.62 65.30
N ASP A 105 -2.84 7.27 65.84
CA ASP A 105 -2.90 8.70 66.10
C ASP A 105 -1.66 9.16 66.88
N ASP A 106 -1.27 10.43 66.75
CA ASP A 106 -0.82 11.30 67.85
C ASP A 106 -0.40 12.68 67.31
N ASP A 107 -0.89 13.69 68.02
CA ASP A 107 -0.80 15.12 67.77
C ASP A 107 0.62 15.70 67.97
N TYR A 108 1.02 16.72 67.19
CA TYR A 108 1.99 17.73 67.66
C TYR A 108 1.94 19.05 66.85
N GLU A 109 1.55 20.14 67.52
CA GLU A 109 1.78 21.53 67.09
C GLU A 109 3.26 21.91 67.26
N GLY A 110 3.78 22.78 66.37
CA GLY A 110 5.09 23.40 66.55
C GLY A 110 5.54 24.24 65.36
N ASP A 111 5.35 25.55 65.47
CA ASP A 111 5.95 26.60 64.64
C ASP A 111 7.49 26.56 64.65
N GLU A 112 8.13 26.75 63.47
CA GLU A 112 9.25 27.67 63.20
C GLU A 112 9.97 27.34 61.86
N PRO A 113 10.64 28.31 61.22
CA PRO A 113 10.78 28.37 59.77
C PRO A 113 12.08 27.76 59.19
N LEU A 114 11.97 27.43 57.90
CA LEU A 114 12.97 27.07 56.88
C LEU A 114 14.46 27.35 57.20
N PRO A 115 15.34 26.48 56.68
CA PRO A 115 16.12 26.96 55.52
C PRO A 115 16.27 25.95 54.37
N ASP A 116 16.31 26.52 53.17
CA ASP A 116 16.75 25.91 51.91
C ASP A 116 17.96 25.00 52.07
N THR A 117 17.87 23.74 51.62
CA THR A 117 19.02 23.00 51.08
C THR A 117 18.61 21.74 50.29
N VAL A 118 19.04 21.73 49.01
CA VAL A 118 19.55 20.56 48.25
C VAL A 118 18.57 19.43 47.89
N PHE A 119 17.94 19.61 46.74
CA PHE A 119 17.27 18.58 45.94
C PHE A 119 18.24 17.44 45.55
N HIS A 120 18.20 16.31 46.27
CA HIS A 120 18.90 15.09 45.87
C HIS A 120 18.04 14.31 44.86
N SER A 121 18.61 14.16 43.67
CA SER A 121 18.05 13.39 42.55
C SER A 121 17.83 11.93 42.93
N ARG A 122 16.58 11.45 42.91
CA ARG A 122 16.27 10.01 42.91
C ARG A 122 16.17 9.51 41.47
N THR A 123 17.20 8.80 41.05
CA THR A 123 17.27 8.03 39.80
C THR A 123 16.31 6.84 39.87
N VAL A 124 15.24 6.86 39.07
CA VAL A 124 14.37 5.69 38.86
C VAL A 124 14.95 4.85 37.71
N THR A 125 15.57 3.72 38.06
CA THR A 125 16.08 2.71 37.13
C THR A 125 14.94 1.76 36.72
N SER A 126 14.28 2.03 35.59
CA SER A 126 13.40 1.04 34.94
C SER A 126 14.22 0.12 34.03
N LYS A 127 14.21 -1.19 34.33
CA LYS A 127 14.84 -2.26 33.54
C LYS A 127 14.23 -2.34 32.13
N PRO A 128 15.03 -2.51 31.05
CA PRO A 128 14.49 -2.69 29.70
C PRO A 128 14.00 -4.13 29.49
N VAL A 129 12.77 -4.27 29.02
CA VAL A 129 12.20 -5.53 28.53
C VAL A 129 12.76 -5.81 27.13
N ALA A 130 13.46 -6.93 26.99
CA ALA A 130 14.01 -7.40 25.73
C ALA A 130 12.88 -7.69 24.71
N LYS A 131 12.85 -6.93 23.59
CA LYS A 131 12.01 -7.23 22.44
C LYS A 131 12.76 -8.16 21.50
N LYS A 132 12.12 -9.31 21.25
CA LYS A 132 12.53 -10.37 20.32
C LYS A 132 12.52 -9.81 18.89
N VAL A 133 13.66 -9.82 18.22
CA VAL A 133 13.79 -9.57 16.78
C VAL A 133 13.20 -10.78 16.04
N LEU A 134 12.16 -10.56 15.25
CA LEU A 134 11.60 -11.58 14.37
C LEU A 134 12.38 -11.50 13.03
N ALA A 135 13.17 -12.52 12.75
CA ALA A 135 13.90 -12.64 11.50
C ALA A 135 12.93 -12.94 10.35
N GLN A 136 13.08 -12.17 9.27
CA GLN A 136 12.28 -12.22 8.06
C GLN A 136 12.90 -13.26 7.10
N CYS A 137 12.25 -14.41 6.92
CA CYS A 137 12.63 -15.39 5.90
C CYS A 137 11.72 -15.24 4.67
N GLN A 138 12.31 -14.85 3.55
CA GLN A 138 11.70 -14.87 2.23
C GLN A 138 11.77 -16.30 1.67
N GLY A 139 10.63 -16.89 1.31
CA GLY A 139 10.54 -18.20 0.67
C GLY A 139 9.46 -18.22 -0.41
N ARG A 140 9.88 -18.33 -1.67
CA ARG A 140 9.03 -18.51 -2.86
C ARG A 140 8.29 -19.85 -2.81
N ILE A 141 7.00 -19.84 -3.10
CA ILE A 141 6.21 -21.04 -3.40
C ILE A 141 6.07 -21.15 -4.93
N PRO A 142 6.42 -22.29 -5.57
CA PRO A 142 5.93 -22.62 -6.90
C PRO A 142 4.62 -23.42 -6.83
N ALA A 143 3.71 -23.09 -7.75
CA ALA A 143 2.45 -23.77 -7.97
C ALA A 143 2.65 -25.08 -8.76
N THR A 144 1.94 -26.14 -8.40
CA THR A 144 1.68 -27.28 -9.29
C THR A 144 0.23 -27.73 -9.26
N VAL A 145 -0.19 -28.13 -10.46
CA VAL A 145 -1.52 -28.39 -10.95
C VAL A 145 -1.89 -29.87 -10.76
N ILE A 146 -3.12 -30.07 -10.27
CA ILE A 146 -4.10 -31.15 -10.50
C ILE A 146 -3.61 -32.46 -11.16
N ARG A 147 -3.88 -33.59 -10.48
CA ARG A 147 -4.32 -34.81 -11.16
C ARG A 147 -5.27 -35.64 -10.28
N SER A 148 -6.42 -35.93 -10.85
CA SER A 148 -7.58 -36.68 -10.33
C SER A 148 -7.39 -38.20 -10.43
N ARG A 149 -7.96 -38.98 -9.48
CA ARG A 149 -8.79 -40.20 -9.68
C ARG A 149 -9.06 -40.98 -8.35
N PRO A 150 -10.04 -41.93 -8.33
CA PRO A 150 -11.00 -42.14 -7.24
C PRO A 150 -10.89 -43.52 -6.57
N LEU A 151 -11.74 -43.78 -5.56
CA LEU A 151 -12.40 -45.05 -5.12
C LEU A 151 -12.70 -44.91 -3.60
N ALA A 152 -13.95 -44.87 -3.15
CA ALA A 152 -14.92 -45.96 -2.98
C ALA A 152 -14.74 -46.77 -1.67
N THR A 153 -15.89 -46.96 -0.99
CA THR A 153 -16.26 -48.01 -0.01
C THR A 153 -15.96 -47.78 1.48
N GLU A 154 -17.00 -47.29 2.22
CA GLU A 154 -17.71 -47.87 3.41
C GLU A 154 -16.99 -48.89 4.33
N PRO A 155 -17.51 -49.24 5.54
CA PRO A 155 -18.46 -48.58 6.47
C PRO A 155 -17.95 -48.61 7.94
N PHE A 156 -18.54 -47.84 8.89
CA PHE A 156 -18.99 -48.35 10.22
C PHE A 156 -19.60 -47.27 11.15
N ILE A 157 -20.92 -47.37 11.34
CA ILE A 157 -21.71 -47.48 12.59
C ILE A 157 -21.24 -46.75 13.87
N GLY A 158 -22.14 -45.94 14.45
CA GLY A 158 -22.22 -45.65 15.89
C GLY A 158 -22.93 -44.32 16.24
N ARG A 159 -24.26 -44.23 16.06
CA ARG A 159 -25.27 -44.09 17.14
C ARG A 159 -24.89 -43.20 18.35
N SER A 160 -25.59 -42.08 18.51
CA SER A 160 -26.42 -41.83 19.70
C SER A 160 -27.48 -40.77 19.40
N GLN A 161 -28.74 -41.18 19.59
CA GLN A 161 -29.92 -40.34 19.76
C GLN A 161 -29.79 -39.46 21.00
N VAL A 162 -30.39 -38.27 20.95
CA VAL A 162 -31.31 -37.79 21.98
C VAL A 162 -32.34 -36.90 21.29
N ASP A 163 -33.59 -37.28 21.50
CA ASP A 163 -34.82 -36.61 21.10
C ASP A 163 -35.03 -35.30 21.88
N ASP A 164 -35.77 -34.35 21.31
CA ASP A 164 -36.89 -33.70 22.00
C ASP A 164 -37.69 -32.83 21.01
N ASP A 165 -39.00 -32.93 21.19
CA ASP A 165 -40.14 -32.58 20.35
C ASP A 165 -40.55 -31.09 20.34
N ASP A 166 -41.69 -30.83 19.69
CA ASP A 166 -42.57 -29.64 19.68
C ASP A 166 -42.38 -28.67 18.49
N ASP A 167 -43.39 -28.24 17.72
CA ASP A 167 -44.84 -28.50 17.69
C ASP A 167 -45.42 -27.85 16.40
N PHE A 168 -46.57 -28.36 15.93
CA PHE A 168 -47.68 -27.76 15.15
C PHE A 168 -47.46 -26.46 14.29
N SER A 169 -48.05 -26.21 13.10
CA SER A 169 -49.22 -26.78 12.42
C SER A 169 -49.68 -25.88 11.26
N THR A 170 -50.29 -26.49 10.24
CA THR A 170 -51.43 -26.02 9.44
C THR A 170 -51.24 -25.16 8.16
N VAL A 171 -51.55 -25.85 7.06
CA VAL A 171 -51.98 -25.48 5.67
C VAL A 171 -53.31 -24.67 5.69
N PRO A 172 -53.83 -24.01 4.60
CA PRO A 172 -54.26 -24.64 3.31
C PRO A 172 -53.97 -23.78 2.06
N ALA A 173 -53.66 -24.33 0.88
CA ALA A 173 -54.51 -24.94 -0.16
C ALA A 173 -55.57 -24.01 -0.80
N LEU A 174 -55.42 -23.75 -2.12
CA LEU A 174 -56.47 -23.34 -3.07
C LEU A 174 -55.98 -23.76 -4.49
N LEU A 175 -56.54 -24.83 -5.09
CA LEU A 175 -57.61 -24.84 -6.12
C LEU A 175 -57.21 -24.08 -7.42
N ASP A 176 -57.40 -24.52 -8.66
CA ASP A 176 -57.97 -25.73 -9.27
C ASP A 176 -57.77 -25.62 -10.80
N VAL A 177 -57.65 -26.78 -11.48
CA VAL A 177 -58.33 -27.17 -12.74
C VAL A 177 -58.00 -26.48 -14.08
N ARG A 178 -57.47 -27.27 -15.03
CA ARG A 178 -58.05 -27.71 -16.34
C ARG A 178 -56.92 -28.32 -17.22
N ASP A 179 -56.88 -29.63 -17.42
CA ASP A 179 -57.63 -30.46 -18.41
C ASP A 179 -57.33 -30.12 -19.87
N GLY A 180 -56.85 -31.12 -20.63
CA GLY A 180 -56.62 -31.05 -22.07
C GLY A 180 -55.76 -32.18 -22.62
N ASP A 181 -56.33 -33.38 -22.56
CA ASP A 181 -55.95 -34.69 -23.08
C ASP A 181 -55.46 -34.79 -24.55
N ASP A 182 -54.77 -35.93 -24.79
CA ASP A 182 -54.72 -36.77 -26.02
C ASP A 182 -54.05 -36.22 -27.31
N ASP A 183 -53.34 -36.97 -28.15
CA ASP A 183 -52.91 -38.38 -28.18
C ASP A 183 -51.83 -38.54 -29.28
N GLU A 184 -50.98 -39.53 -29.06
CA GLU A 184 -50.39 -40.50 -29.99
C GLU A 184 -49.95 -40.17 -31.47
N ASP A 185 -48.66 -40.49 -31.68
CA ASP A 185 -48.13 -41.46 -32.66
C ASP A 185 -47.58 -41.05 -34.05
N SER A 186 -46.54 -41.83 -34.38
CA SER A 186 -46.05 -42.26 -35.69
C SER A 186 -44.87 -41.55 -36.35
N GLY A 187 -43.83 -42.37 -36.57
CA GLY A 187 -42.52 -42.02 -37.12
C GLY A 187 -42.52 -41.61 -38.60
N GLY A 188 -41.37 -41.13 -39.05
CA GLY A 188 -41.20 -40.70 -40.43
C GLY A 188 -39.81 -40.20 -40.76
N ASP A 189 -39.07 -41.09 -41.40
CA ASP A 189 -37.73 -41.03 -41.96
C ASP A 189 -37.40 -39.85 -42.92
N ASN A 190 -36.10 -39.52 -42.95
CA ASN A 190 -35.27 -38.92 -44.01
C ASN A 190 -35.63 -37.61 -44.76
N GLY A 191 -34.72 -36.62 -44.62
CA GLY A 191 -34.41 -35.66 -45.69
C GLY A 191 -33.66 -34.40 -45.24
N PRO A 192 -32.41 -34.15 -45.72
CA PRO A 192 -31.67 -32.95 -45.35
C PRO A 192 -32.16 -31.75 -46.18
N ARG A 193 -33.15 -31.03 -45.65
CA ARG A 193 -33.52 -29.72 -46.20
C ARG A 193 -32.46 -28.70 -45.81
N LYS A 194 -31.56 -28.40 -46.75
CA LYS A 194 -30.74 -27.19 -46.79
C LYS A 194 -31.67 -25.96 -46.74
N ARG A 195 -31.98 -25.47 -45.54
CA ARG A 195 -32.50 -24.12 -45.35
C ARG A 195 -31.32 -23.18 -45.43
N ALA A 196 -31.16 -22.56 -46.61
CA ALA A 196 -30.49 -21.28 -46.71
C ALA A 196 -31.25 -20.30 -45.79
N ARG A 197 -30.58 -19.85 -44.73
CA ARG A 197 -31.03 -18.74 -43.89
C ARG A 197 -30.02 -17.62 -44.05
N SER A 198 -30.45 -16.64 -44.84
CA SER A 198 -30.28 -15.19 -44.62
C SER A 198 -28.95 -14.75 -44.02
N ALA A 199 -28.11 -14.18 -44.89
CA ALA A 199 -27.06 -13.24 -44.54
C ALA A 199 -27.72 -11.98 -43.98
N ASP A 200 -27.91 -11.94 -42.67
CA ASP A 200 -28.12 -10.71 -41.91
C ASP A 200 -27.46 -10.90 -40.56
N SER A 201 -26.55 -9.98 -40.21
CA SER A 201 -25.63 -9.97 -39.05
C SER A 201 -24.20 -10.49 -39.29
N GLU A 202 -23.60 -10.19 -40.42
CA GLU A 202 -22.15 -9.94 -40.43
C GLU A 202 -21.93 -8.52 -39.90
N HIS A 203 -21.65 -8.33 -38.61
CA HIS A 203 -20.89 -7.20 -38.02
C HIS A 203 -20.97 -7.24 -36.47
N ASN A 204 -20.28 -8.21 -35.87
CA ASN A 204 -19.58 -8.08 -34.56
C ASN A 204 -19.09 -9.47 -34.13
N VAL A 205 -18.21 -10.09 -34.92
CA VAL A 205 -17.44 -11.21 -34.37
C VAL A 205 -16.35 -10.57 -33.50
N PRO A 206 -16.35 -10.80 -32.16
CA PRO A 206 -15.38 -10.17 -31.28
C PRO A 206 -13.97 -10.61 -31.69
N ILE A 207 -13.14 -9.64 -32.05
CA ILE A 207 -11.79 -9.89 -32.54
C ILE A 207 -10.95 -10.40 -31.36
N LYS A 208 -10.15 -11.46 -31.56
CA LYS A 208 -9.18 -11.89 -30.56
C LYS A 208 -7.92 -11.05 -30.66
N ALA A 209 -7.38 -10.62 -29.52
CA ALA A 209 -6.09 -9.93 -29.48
C ALA A 209 -5.00 -10.84 -30.05
N GLN A 210 -4.24 -10.34 -31.02
CA GLN A 210 -3.13 -11.09 -31.59
C GLN A 210 -1.87 -10.88 -30.73
N LYS A 211 -1.34 -11.98 -30.20
CA LYS A 211 -0.05 -12.01 -29.51
C LYS A 211 1.06 -12.07 -30.57
N ILE A 212 1.98 -11.11 -30.53
CA ILE A 212 3.12 -10.99 -31.46
C ILE A 212 4.36 -11.70 -30.91
N HIS A 213 4.54 -11.70 -29.59
CA HIS A 213 5.71 -12.30 -28.96
C HIS A 213 5.33 -13.37 -27.93
N GLU A 214 5.95 -14.54 -28.02
CA GLU A 214 5.90 -15.55 -26.97
C GLU A 214 6.89 -15.21 -25.86
N SER A 215 6.39 -14.63 -24.77
CA SER A 215 7.19 -14.37 -23.57
C SER A 215 7.18 -15.59 -22.64
N THR A 216 8.34 -16.07 -22.21
CA THR A 216 8.48 -17.12 -21.18
C THR A 216 8.34 -16.58 -19.73
N GLY A 217 8.02 -15.30 -19.57
CA GLY A 217 7.95 -14.60 -18.28
C GLY A 217 6.61 -13.91 -18.01
N ARG A 218 6.63 -12.90 -17.12
CA ARG A 218 5.44 -12.09 -16.79
C ARG A 218 4.86 -11.47 -18.07
N LEU A 219 3.56 -11.64 -18.27
CA LEU A 219 2.80 -11.06 -19.38
C LEU A 219 2.97 -9.55 -19.45
N LYS A 220 3.21 -9.01 -20.65
CA LYS A 220 3.38 -7.59 -20.92
C LYS A 220 2.45 -7.13 -22.03
N ALA A 221 2.06 -5.86 -21.98
CA ALA A 221 1.32 -5.24 -23.08
C ALA A 221 2.10 -5.31 -24.41
N LEU A 222 3.44 -5.22 -24.35
CA LEU A 222 4.34 -5.33 -25.50
C LEU A 222 4.22 -6.66 -26.27
N ASP A 223 3.67 -7.70 -25.64
CA ASP A 223 3.51 -9.02 -26.27
C ASP A 223 2.35 -9.04 -27.29
N TYR A 224 1.54 -7.98 -27.38
CA TYR A 224 0.34 -7.90 -28.22
C TYR A 224 0.50 -6.91 -29.39
N ASN A 225 -0.42 -6.95 -30.35
CA ASN A 225 -0.50 -5.99 -31.45
C ASN A 225 -0.82 -4.56 -31.00
N GLU A 226 -0.56 -3.59 -31.87
CA GLU A 226 -0.65 -2.17 -31.52
C GLU A 226 -2.05 -1.77 -31.07
N LEU A 227 -3.08 -2.29 -31.74
CA LEU A 227 -4.48 -2.13 -31.36
C LEU A 227 -4.73 -2.58 -29.91
N ALA A 228 -4.26 -3.78 -29.55
CA ALA A 228 -4.43 -4.30 -28.20
C ALA A 228 -3.62 -3.52 -27.15
N LYS A 229 -2.43 -3.01 -27.52
CA LYS A 229 -1.63 -2.16 -26.63
C LYS A 229 -2.35 -0.86 -26.29
N GLU A 230 -2.97 -0.23 -27.29
CA GLU A 230 -3.71 1.02 -27.12
C GLU A 230 -4.91 0.82 -26.18
N VAL A 231 -5.72 -0.22 -26.44
CA VAL A 231 -6.84 -0.59 -25.57
C VAL A 231 -6.35 -0.94 -24.15
N LEU A 232 -5.27 -1.72 -24.02
CA LEU A 232 -4.69 -2.06 -22.71
C LEU A 232 -4.20 -0.82 -21.94
N SER A 233 -3.66 0.17 -22.64
CA SER A 233 -3.18 1.42 -22.03
C SER A 233 -4.33 2.21 -21.41
N VAL A 234 -5.42 2.38 -22.16
CA VAL A 234 -6.63 3.06 -21.69
C VAL A 234 -7.34 2.24 -20.61
N ALA A 235 -7.53 0.94 -20.82
CA ALA A 235 -8.18 0.05 -19.84
C ALA A 235 -7.41 -0.01 -18.52
N THR A 236 -6.08 -0.03 -18.57
CA THR A 236 -5.23 0.05 -17.37
C THR A 236 -5.47 1.33 -16.60
N SER A 237 -5.54 2.46 -17.31
CA SER A 237 -5.76 3.78 -16.70
C SER A 237 -7.15 3.88 -16.07
N ILE A 238 -8.19 3.41 -16.76
CA ILE A 238 -9.55 3.35 -16.23
C ILE A 238 -9.62 2.41 -15.02
N PHE A 239 -9.01 1.22 -15.09
CA PHE A 239 -8.98 0.29 -13.96
C PHE A 239 -8.33 0.90 -12.71
N ARG A 240 -7.24 1.65 -12.87
CA ARG A 240 -6.61 2.40 -11.77
C ARG A 240 -7.56 3.44 -11.16
N CYS A 241 -8.34 4.12 -12.00
CA CYS A 241 -9.38 5.04 -11.54
C CYS A 241 -10.45 4.28 -10.75
N LEU A 242 -10.97 3.15 -11.26
CA LEU A 242 -11.99 2.35 -10.56
C LEU A 242 -11.51 1.85 -9.18
N ILE A 243 -10.25 1.44 -9.06
CA ILE A 243 -9.66 1.11 -7.76
C ILE A 243 -9.63 2.32 -6.81
N SER A 244 -9.44 3.53 -7.35
CA SER A 244 -9.40 4.76 -6.55
C SER A 244 -10.80 5.31 -6.22
N THR A 245 -11.80 5.05 -7.06
CA THR A 245 -13.12 5.71 -7.01
C THR A 245 -14.27 4.80 -6.60
N ARG A 246 -14.15 3.48 -6.77
CA ARG A 246 -15.19 2.51 -6.37
C ARG A 246 -14.77 1.65 -5.18
N GLY A 247 -13.49 1.30 -5.07
CA GLY A 247 -13.02 0.46 -3.97
C GLY A 247 -11.53 0.16 -4.06
N ALA A 248 -10.77 0.58 -3.05
CA ALA A 248 -9.33 0.34 -2.99
C ALA A 248 -8.97 -1.13 -2.78
N PHE A 249 -9.85 -1.89 -2.12
CA PHE A 249 -9.67 -3.30 -1.76
C PHE A 249 -10.87 -4.15 -2.22
N PRO A 250 -11.11 -4.26 -3.53
CA PRO A 250 -12.25 -5.02 -4.03
C PRO A 250 -12.11 -6.51 -3.71
N SER A 251 -13.23 -7.17 -3.47
CA SER A 251 -13.31 -8.63 -3.49
C SER A 251 -12.93 -9.17 -4.88
N HIS A 252 -12.69 -10.48 -4.97
CA HIS A 252 -12.32 -11.09 -6.25
C HIS A 252 -13.39 -10.88 -7.34
N LEU A 253 -14.67 -10.94 -6.96
CA LEU A 253 -15.78 -10.75 -7.89
C LEU A 253 -15.88 -9.29 -8.36
N GLU A 254 -15.74 -8.33 -7.44
CA GLU A 254 -15.72 -6.90 -7.77
C GLU A 254 -14.52 -6.55 -8.65
N GLU A 255 -13.34 -7.11 -8.37
CA GLU A 255 -12.14 -6.88 -9.17
C GLU A 255 -12.34 -7.36 -10.62
N ILE A 256 -12.96 -8.53 -10.81
CA ILE A 256 -13.34 -9.01 -12.15
C ILE A 256 -14.32 -8.05 -12.82
N GLY A 257 -15.31 -7.53 -12.08
CA GLY A 257 -16.24 -6.52 -12.56
C GLY A 257 -15.51 -5.26 -13.04
N TYR A 258 -14.58 -4.74 -12.24
CA TYR A 258 -13.81 -3.54 -12.58
C TYR A 258 -12.95 -3.74 -13.83
N ILE A 259 -12.34 -4.92 -14.01
CA ILE A 259 -11.56 -5.23 -15.22
C ILE A 259 -12.45 -5.23 -16.46
N LYS A 260 -13.65 -5.84 -16.37
CA LYS A 260 -14.62 -5.88 -17.48
C LYS A 260 -15.10 -4.48 -17.84
N ASP A 261 -15.46 -3.68 -16.83
CA ASP A 261 -15.92 -2.30 -17.01
C ASP A 261 -14.83 -1.43 -17.65
N ALA A 262 -13.59 -1.54 -17.14
CA ALA A 262 -12.46 -0.78 -17.67
C ALA A 262 -12.15 -1.16 -19.13
N TRP A 263 -12.25 -2.45 -19.46
CA TRP A 263 -12.08 -2.93 -20.82
C TRP A 263 -13.15 -2.40 -21.77
N LEU A 264 -14.42 -2.47 -21.35
CA LEU A 264 -15.55 -1.98 -22.13
C LEU A 264 -15.44 -0.47 -22.38
N GLN A 265 -15.15 0.30 -21.33
CA GLN A 265 -15.00 1.75 -21.44
C GLN A 265 -13.79 2.14 -22.30
N ALA A 266 -12.71 1.37 -22.30
CA ALA A 266 -11.56 1.61 -23.17
C ALA A 266 -11.94 1.49 -24.66
N HIS A 267 -12.71 0.48 -25.03
CA HIS A 267 -13.22 0.33 -26.41
C HIS A 267 -14.13 1.49 -26.79
N GLN A 268 -15.04 1.90 -25.89
CA GLN A 268 -15.92 3.04 -26.12
C GLN A 268 -15.13 4.34 -26.30
N THR A 269 -14.07 4.55 -25.52
CA THR A 269 -13.23 5.75 -25.58
C THR A 269 -12.44 5.82 -26.89
N LEU A 270 -11.95 4.69 -27.39
CA LEU A 270 -11.12 4.63 -28.59
C LEU A 270 -11.94 4.48 -29.88
N GLY A 271 -13.23 4.13 -29.81
CA GLY A 271 -14.07 3.88 -30.98
C GLY A 271 -13.61 2.66 -31.79
N LEU A 272 -12.91 1.72 -31.16
CA LEU A 272 -12.32 0.55 -31.82
C LEU A 272 -13.27 -0.66 -31.81
N PRO A 273 -13.11 -1.62 -32.74
CA PRO A 273 -13.87 -2.86 -32.74
C PRO A 273 -13.71 -3.62 -31.43
N GLN A 274 -14.81 -4.20 -30.94
CA GLN A 274 -14.80 -4.86 -29.65
C GLN A 274 -13.90 -6.10 -29.66
N MET A 275 -12.83 -6.03 -28.87
CA MET A 275 -11.87 -7.11 -28.71
C MET A 275 -12.23 -7.96 -27.50
N LEU A 276 -12.10 -9.28 -27.62
CA LEU A 276 -12.38 -10.19 -26.51
C LEU A 276 -11.38 -9.99 -25.36
N LEU A 277 -11.91 -9.80 -24.14
CA LEU A 277 -11.12 -9.81 -22.92
C LEU A 277 -10.67 -11.24 -22.60
N THR A 278 -9.42 -11.57 -22.89
CA THR A 278 -8.83 -12.87 -22.54
C THR A 278 -8.30 -12.86 -21.10
N PRO A 279 -8.12 -14.04 -20.47
CA PRO A 279 -7.55 -14.13 -19.12
C PRO A 279 -6.17 -13.47 -18.99
N ASP A 280 -5.34 -13.54 -20.04
CA ASP A 280 -4.02 -12.91 -20.05
C ASP A 280 -4.08 -11.38 -20.03
N LEU A 281 -4.99 -10.79 -20.83
CA LEU A 281 -5.23 -9.34 -20.85
C LEU A 281 -5.80 -8.88 -19.50
N ALA A 282 -6.75 -9.65 -18.94
CA ALA A 282 -7.28 -9.40 -17.62
C ALA A 282 -6.19 -9.44 -16.54
N ALA A 283 -5.24 -10.38 -16.63
CA ALA A 283 -4.11 -10.47 -15.71
C ALA A 283 -3.17 -9.25 -15.81
N ILE A 284 -2.93 -8.74 -17.01
CA ILE A 284 -2.15 -7.51 -17.22
C ILE A 284 -2.81 -6.33 -16.52
N ILE A 285 -4.10 -6.12 -16.75
CA ILE A 285 -4.90 -5.03 -16.15
C ILE A 285 -4.93 -5.17 -14.62
N LYS A 286 -5.28 -6.36 -14.12
CA LYS A 286 -5.33 -6.67 -12.68
C LYS A 286 -4.05 -6.28 -11.96
N SER A 287 -2.89 -6.57 -12.58
CA SER A 287 -1.59 -6.31 -11.97
C SER A 287 -1.31 -4.83 -11.65
N ARG A 288 -2.14 -3.91 -12.16
CA ARG A 288 -2.06 -2.46 -11.95
C ARG A 288 -2.76 -1.99 -10.68
N GLY A 289 -3.66 -2.80 -10.12
CA GLY A 289 -4.39 -2.46 -8.89
C GLY A 289 -3.50 -2.39 -7.64
N SER A 290 -2.55 -3.32 -7.50
CA SER A 290 -1.56 -3.25 -6.41
C SER A 290 -0.56 -2.10 -6.61
N GLN A 291 -0.26 -1.75 -7.85
CA GLN A 291 0.65 -0.64 -8.17
C GLN A 291 0.07 0.71 -7.78
N VAL A 292 -1.20 0.98 -8.07
CA VAL A 292 -1.82 2.27 -7.72
C VAL A 292 -1.82 2.49 -6.20
N ARG A 293 -2.13 1.48 -5.41
CA ARG A 293 -2.07 1.56 -3.94
C ARG A 293 -0.67 1.90 -3.42
N GLY A 294 0.36 1.21 -3.92
CA GLY A 294 1.75 1.50 -3.55
C GLY A 294 2.22 2.88 -4.01
N GLU A 295 1.76 3.34 -5.17
CA GLU A 295 2.04 4.67 -5.71
C GLU A 295 1.44 5.78 -4.83
N VAL A 296 0.18 5.64 -4.42
CA VAL A 296 -0.50 6.59 -3.52
C VAL A 296 0.31 6.76 -2.24
N LYS A 297 0.72 5.64 -1.61
CA LYS A 297 1.58 5.67 -0.42
C LYS A 297 2.91 6.37 -0.68
N THR A 298 3.58 6.01 -1.77
CA THR A 298 4.89 6.59 -2.13
C THR A 298 4.80 8.11 -2.31
N LYS A 299 3.73 8.61 -2.93
CA LYS A 299 3.48 10.04 -3.12
C LYS A 299 3.13 10.77 -1.82
N PHE A 300 2.46 10.11 -0.88
CA PHE A 300 1.98 10.76 0.34
C PHE A 300 3.04 10.84 1.44
N ARG A 301 3.97 9.89 1.50
CA ARG A 301 5.09 9.90 2.45
C ARG A 301 5.76 11.28 2.60
N PRO A 302 6.28 11.93 1.53
CA PRO A 302 6.91 13.24 1.67
C PRO A 302 5.94 14.34 2.10
N ILE A 303 4.64 14.21 1.86
CA ILE A 303 3.63 15.17 2.33
C ILE A 303 3.50 15.09 3.85
N ILE A 304 3.46 13.87 4.39
CA ILE A 304 3.29 13.60 5.83
C ILE A 304 4.57 13.92 6.60
N GLU A 305 5.74 13.62 6.05
CA GLU A 305 7.03 13.98 6.65
C GLU A 305 7.13 15.48 6.92
N ASN A 306 6.64 16.29 5.99
CA ASN A 306 6.63 17.75 6.08
C ASN A 306 5.64 18.32 7.11
N LEU A 307 4.85 17.50 7.82
CA LEU A 307 3.96 18.01 8.87
C LEU A 307 4.74 18.61 10.04
N ARG A 308 5.75 17.88 10.55
CA ARG A 308 6.65 18.23 11.68
C ARG A 308 7.58 17.06 12.08
N PHE A 309 7.64 15.99 11.29
CA PHE A 309 8.52 14.86 11.59
C PHE A 309 9.97 15.22 11.25
N GLU A 310 10.90 14.82 12.11
CA GLU A 310 12.33 15.10 11.95
C GLU A 310 13.10 13.80 11.71
N SER A 311 14.00 13.77 10.73
CA SER A 311 14.82 12.58 10.41
C SER A 311 16.00 12.36 11.37
N GLY A 312 16.04 13.06 12.50
CA GLY A 312 17.13 12.98 13.48
C GLY A 312 17.12 11.67 14.28
N CYS A 313 18.31 11.14 14.59
CA CYS A 313 18.49 9.93 15.40
C CYS A 313 18.62 10.21 16.92
N GLY A 314 18.54 11.47 17.34
CA GLY A 314 18.64 11.85 18.74
C GLY A 314 17.45 11.36 19.56
N LYS A 315 17.67 10.86 20.78
CA LYS A 315 16.61 10.35 21.66
C LYS A 315 15.44 11.33 21.84
N ARG A 316 15.73 12.63 21.94
CA ARG A 316 14.72 13.70 22.04
C ARG A 316 13.89 13.81 20.77
N VAL A 317 14.51 13.71 19.60
CA VAL A 317 13.84 13.75 18.29
C VAL A 317 12.93 12.53 18.13
N ILE A 318 13.45 11.34 18.43
CA ILE A 318 12.68 10.08 18.41
C ILE A 318 11.46 10.18 19.32
N ALA A 319 11.63 10.64 20.56
CA ALA A 319 10.52 10.80 21.50
C ALA A 319 9.48 11.84 20.99
N LYS A 320 9.93 12.96 20.43
CA LYS A 320 9.06 14.00 19.84
C LYS A 320 8.26 13.46 18.66
N ASN A 321 8.91 12.77 17.73
CA ASN A 321 8.24 12.16 16.56
C ASN A 321 7.20 11.13 17.00
N ARG A 322 7.55 10.25 17.95
CA ARG A 322 6.63 9.26 18.49
C ARG A 322 5.41 9.92 19.11
N GLN A 323 5.64 10.92 19.97
CA GLN A 323 4.56 11.67 20.61
C GLN A 323 3.66 12.36 19.57
N LEU A 324 4.24 12.94 18.52
CA LEU A 324 3.49 13.55 17.42
C LEU A 324 2.64 12.51 16.68
N ALA A 325 3.20 11.34 16.35
CA ALA A 325 2.46 10.26 15.69
C ALA A 325 1.28 9.77 16.56
N GLU A 326 1.53 9.50 17.84
CA GLU A 326 0.49 9.08 18.81
C GLU A 326 -0.64 10.12 18.89
N LYS A 327 -0.30 11.42 18.97
CA LYS A 327 -1.28 12.52 19.01
C LYS A 327 -2.09 12.69 17.72
N LEU A 328 -1.44 12.54 16.57
CA LEU A 328 -2.12 12.61 15.28
C LEU A 328 -3.12 11.46 15.12
N LYS A 329 -2.77 10.26 15.61
CA LYS A 329 -3.65 9.10 15.62
C LYS A 329 -4.79 9.22 16.62
N ASP A 330 -4.53 9.85 17.76
CA ASP A 330 -5.54 9.99 18.79
C ASP A 330 -6.78 10.72 18.25
N SER A 331 -7.90 9.99 18.28
CA SER A 331 -9.20 10.44 17.81
C SER A 331 -9.12 11.06 16.41
N HIS A 332 -8.30 10.48 15.52
CA HIS A 332 -8.03 10.93 14.15
C HIS A 332 -7.71 12.42 14.02
N SER A 333 -6.93 12.99 14.94
CA SER A 333 -6.60 14.43 14.95
C SER A 333 -6.05 14.96 13.60
N PHE A 334 -5.42 14.10 12.80
CA PHE A 334 -4.93 14.45 11.46
C PHE A 334 -6.01 14.90 10.47
N VAL A 335 -7.30 14.61 10.70
CA VAL A 335 -8.36 15.02 9.75
C VAL A 335 -8.82 16.48 9.93
N TYR A 336 -8.51 17.10 11.07
CA TYR A 336 -8.99 18.45 11.41
C TYR A 336 -8.11 19.55 10.80
N LYS A 337 -8.71 20.72 10.51
CA LYS A 337 -8.04 21.86 9.86
C LYS A 337 -6.82 22.36 10.63
N THR A 338 -6.94 22.46 11.94
CA THR A 338 -5.90 22.99 12.82
C THR A 338 -5.52 21.92 13.82
N LEU A 339 -4.22 21.63 13.88
CA LEU A 339 -3.63 20.88 14.97
C LEU A 339 -3.44 21.85 16.15
N PRO A 340 -3.97 21.58 17.35
CA PRO A 340 -3.74 22.45 18.50
C PRO A 340 -2.24 22.64 18.75
N ASP A 341 -1.80 23.89 18.95
CA ASP A 341 -0.39 24.18 19.25
C ASP A 341 0.04 23.59 20.60
N ASP A 342 -0.89 23.60 21.57
CA ASP A 342 -0.76 22.88 22.83
C ASP A 342 -1.59 21.60 22.82
N MET A 343 -0.98 20.53 22.35
CA MET A 343 -1.53 19.17 22.45
C MET A 343 -1.23 18.50 23.80
N THR A 344 -1.00 19.26 24.87
CA THR A 344 -0.87 18.71 26.23
C THR A 344 -2.05 19.03 27.13
N SER A 345 -2.95 19.93 26.73
CA SER A 345 -4.22 20.17 27.45
C SER A 345 -5.16 18.96 27.35
N PRO A 346 -5.72 18.44 28.45
CA PRO A 346 -6.70 17.34 28.44
C PRO A 346 -7.97 17.62 27.62
N THR A 347 -8.26 18.90 27.34
CA THR A 347 -9.45 19.33 26.58
C THR A 347 -9.17 19.56 25.10
N TYR A 348 -7.95 19.30 24.61
CA TYR A 348 -7.56 19.64 23.23
C TYR A 348 -8.47 19.02 22.17
N HIS A 349 -9.13 17.91 22.49
CA HIS A 349 -10.07 17.22 21.61
C HIS A 349 -11.34 18.02 21.30
N LEU A 350 -11.78 18.86 22.24
CA LEU A 350 -13.06 19.59 22.20
C LEU A 350 -12.98 20.86 21.35
N ASP A 351 -11.79 21.45 21.21
CA ASP A 351 -11.58 22.68 20.45
C ASP A 351 -11.23 22.45 18.97
N ARG A 352 -11.27 21.18 18.51
CA ARG A 352 -10.92 20.83 17.13
C ARG A 352 -12.01 21.29 16.16
N LYS A 353 -11.61 22.11 15.19
CA LYS A 353 -12.51 22.68 14.16
C LYS A 353 -12.11 22.21 12.76
N GLY A 354 -13.10 22.18 11.86
CA GLY A 354 -12.90 21.85 10.46
C GLY A 354 -12.54 20.38 10.24
N LEU A 355 -13.42 19.48 10.65
CA LEU A 355 -13.33 18.04 10.36
C LEU A 355 -13.17 17.82 8.83
N TYR A 356 -12.23 16.95 8.45
CA TYR A 356 -11.81 16.67 7.07
C TYR A 356 -11.26 17.87 6.27
N GLN A 357 -10.92 18.98 6.93
CA GLN A 357 -10.39 20.18 6.27
C GLN A 357 -8.87 20.36 6.48
N ASN A 358 -8.16 19.34 6.94
CA ASN A 358 -6.71 19.41 7.01
C ASN A 358 -6.10 19.65 5.62
N PRO A 359 -5.24 20.67 5.43
CA PRO A 359 -4.59 20.95 4.14
C PRO A 359 -3.84 19.76 3.52
N ILE A 360 -3.36 18.80 4.33
CA ILE A 360 -2.71 17.58 3.80
C ILE A 360 -3.63 16.75 2.92
N ILE A 361 -4.94 16.76 3.17
CA ILE A 361 -5.92 15.98 2.40
C ILE A 361 -5.99 16.52 0.98
N GLN A 362 -6.14 17.84 0.82
CA GLN A 362 -6.14 18.45 -0.52
C GLN A 362 -4.79 18.27 -1.22
N LYS A 363 -3.68 18.45 -0.50
CA LYS A 363 -2.34 18.27 -1.06
C LYS A 363 -2.13 16.84 -1.57
N ALA A 364 -2.59 15.85 -0.81
CA ALA A 364 -2.56 14.44 -1.17
C ALA A 364 -3.41 14.16 -2.44
N VAL A 365 -4.65 14.65 -2.49
CA VAL A 365 -5.52 14.55 -3.67
C VAL A 365 -4.84 15.17 -4.91
N ASN A 366 -4.29 16.38 -4.76
CA ASN A 366 -3.61 17.09 -5.83
C ASN A 366 -2.40 16.31 -6.34
N THR A 367 -1.54 15.80 -5.46
CA THR A 367 -0.33 15.06 -5.85
C THR A 367 -0.65 13.75 -6.57
N MET A 368 -1.74 13.06 -6.22
CA MET A 368 -2.05 11.77 -6.82
C MET A 368 -2.80 11.87 -8.15
N TRP A 369 -3.89 12.65 -8.21
CA TRP A 369 -4.82 12.62 -9.35
C TRP A 369 -4.94 13.96 -10.09
N PHE A 370 -4.33 15.05 -9.59
CA PHE A 370 -4.50 16.40 -10.15
C PHE A 370 -3.19 17.22 -10.15
N ALA A 371 -2.04 16.59 -10.37
CA ALA A 371 -0.76 17.30 -10.42
C ALA A 371 -0.61 18.06 -11.74
N ASN A 372 -1.19 17.55 -12.83
CA ASN A 372 -1.18 18.18 -14.15
C ASN A 372 -2.45 17.84 -14.97
N LYS A 373 -2.63 18.51 -16.13
CA LYS A 373 -3.79 18.35 -17.02
C LYS A 373 -3.95 16.94 -17.60
N ASN A 374 -2.89 16.13 -17.58
CA ASN A 374 -2.88 14.78 -18.13
C ASN A 374 -3.09 13.70 -17.05
N ASP A 375 -3.30 14.08 -15.80
CA ASP A 375 -3.55 13.12 -14.73
C ASP A 375 -4.98 12.57 -14.78
N GLU A 376 -5.14 11.42 -14.12
CA GLU A 376 -6.36 10.61 -14.10
C GLU A 376 -7.60 11.40 -13.67
N GLY A 377 -7.48 12.27 -12.67
CA GLY A 377 -8.60 13.08 -12.18
C GLY A 377 -9.13 14.11 -13.18
N ILE A 378 -8.33 14.47 -14.18
CA ILE A 378 -8.74 15.35 -15.29
C ILE A 378 -9.24 14.54 -16.47
N LYS A 379 -8.50 13.50 -16.88
CA LYS A 379 -8.86 12.67 -18.04
C LYS A 379 -10.17 11.92 -17.83
N TYR A 380 -10.40 11.41 -16.63
CA TYR A 380 -11.58 10.60 -16.29
C TYR A 380 -12.50 11.38 -15.34
N SER A 381 -12.83 12.60 -15.74
CA SER A 381 -13.55 13.56 -14.90
C SER A 381 -14.87 13.01 -14.35
N ASP A 382 -15.56 12.16 -15.12
CA ASP A 382 -16.85 11.54 -14.74
C ASP A 382 -16.71 10.56 -13.58
N LEU A 383 -15.52 9.96 -13.39
CA LEU A 383 -15.25 9.06 -12.27
C LEU A 383 -14.89 9.82 -10.99
N PHE A 384 -14.46 11.08 -11.10
CA PHE A 384 -13.95 11.88 -9.98
C PHE A 384 -14.86 13.06 -9.62
N LYS A 385 -15.97 13.30 -10.33
CA LYS A 385 -16.86 14.45 -10.11
C LYS A 385 -18.23 14.03 -9.56
N PRO A 386 -18.62 14.49 -8.35
CA PRO A 386 -17.76 15.07 -7.31
C PRO A 386 -16.77 14.03 -6.78
N LEU A 387 -15.77 14.44 -5.98
CA LEU A 387 -14.72 13.50 -5.54
C LEU A 387 -15.34 12.34 -4.75
N PRO A 388 -15.18 11.06 -5.16
CA PRO A 388 -15.86 9.94 -4.50
C PRO A 388 -15.45 9.78 -3.04
N VAL A 389 -16.39 9.33 -2.20
CA VAL A 389 -16.14 9.01 -0.78
C VAL A 389 -15.02 7.99 -0.66
N GLN A 390 -14.99 7.02 -1.57
CA GLN A 390 -13.97 5.98 -1.68
C GLN A 390 -12.57 6.57 -1.90
N THR A 391 -12.46 7.60 -2.75
CA THR A 391 -11.20 8.30 -2.98
C THR A 391 -10.75 9.05 -1.73
N ILE A 392 -11.68 9.71 -1.02
CA ILE A 392 -11.38 10.41 0.22
C ILE A 392 -10.94 9.42 1.31
N ALA A 393 -11.66 8.31 1.49
CA ALA A 393 -11.32 7.25 2.44
C ALA A 393 -9.95 6.62 2.13
N LEU A 394 -9.63 6.39 0.85
CA LEU A 394 -8.30 5.95 0.42
C LEU A 394 -7.23 6.95 0.83
N VAL A 395 -7.50 8.26 0.68
CA VAL A 395 -6.58 9.31 1.11
C VAL A 395 -6.35 9.27 2.62
N LEU A 396 -7.41 9.24 3.41
CA LEU A 396 -7.35 9.23 4.87
C LEU A 396 -6.61 8.00 5.40
N MET A 397 -6.90 6.82 4.87
CA MET A 397 -6.24 5.58 5.26
C MET A 397 -4.75 5.59 4.91
N VAL A 398 -4.36 6.10 3.74
CA VAL A 398 -2.92 6.17 3.39
C VAL A 398 -2.19 7.21 4.24
N ILE A 399 -2.83 8.34 4.58
CA ILE A 399 -2.28 9.31 5.54
C ILE A 399 -2.04 8.62 6.89
N GLU A 400 -3.02 7.88 7.39
CA GLU A 400 -2.90 7.14 8.64
C GLU A 400 -1.77 6.10 8.58
N CYS A 401 -1.68 5.34 7.48
CA CYS A 401 -0.58 4.40 7.25
C CYS A 401 0.79 5.10 7.24
N CYS A 402 0.90 6.29 6.66
CA CYS A 402 2.15 7.05 6.67
C CYS A 402 2.50 7.58 8.08
N ILE A 403 1.49 7.90 8.90
CA ILE A 403 1.69 8.28 10.31
C ILE A 403 2.15 7.07 11.14
N ASP A 404 1.62 5.87 10.85
CA ASP A 404 2.02 4.63 11.53
C ASP A 404 3.53 4.33 11.39
N GLU A 405 4.14 4.72 10.27
CA GLU A 405 5.59 4.58 10.04
C GLU A 405 6.43 5.32 11.09
N TRP A 406 5.85 6.28 11.82
CA TRP A 406 6.52 7.11 12.81
C TRP A 406 6.22 6.72 14.28
N LEU A 407 5.41 5.69 14.52
CA LEU A 407 5.04 5.28 15.90
C LEU A 407 6.23 4.83 16.75
N THR A 408 7.33 4.40 16.14
CA THR A 408 8.57 4.07 16.86
C THR A 408 9.42 5.30 17.19
N GLY A 409 9.06 6.47 16.63
CA GLY A 409 9.83 7.71 16.68
C GLY A 409 10.89 7.83 15.57
N THR A 410 11.18 6.74 14.86
CA THR A 410 11.96 6.71 13.63
C THR A 410 11.09 6.19 12.50
N ARG A 411 11.29 6.69 11.27
CA ARG A 411 10.54 6.20 10.11
C ARG A 411 10.88 4.74 9.84
N THR A 412 9.90 3.86 9.94
CA THR A 412 10.00 2.45 9.54
C THR A 412 9.12 2.21 8.32
N ASP A 413 9.68 1.62 7.26
CA ASP A 413 8.91 1.26 6.06
C ASP A 413 7.88 0.18 6.42
N LEU A 414 6.61 0.56 6.49
CA LEU A 414 5.52 -0.37 6.71
C LEU A 414 5.05 -0.91 5.37
N ALA A 415 4.92 -2.23 5.25
CA ALA A 415 4.34 -2.80 4.05
C ALA A 415 2.85 -2.46 3.97
N PHE A 416 2.39 -2.06 2.78
CA PHE A 416 0.99 -1.70 2.54
C PHE A 416 0.20 -2.95 2.14
N TYR A 417 -0.07 -3.83 3.11
CA TYR A 417 -0.84 -5.04 2.86
C TYR A 417 -2.34 -4.79 3.00
N ALA A 418 -3.11 -5.41 2.11
CA ALA A 418 -4.57 -5.33 2.15
C ALA A 418 -5.13 -5.84 3.48
N ASN A 419 -4.56 -6.91 4.04
CA ASN A 419 -5.01 -7.51 5.30
C ASN A 419 -4.91 -6.55 6.50
N ASP A 420 -3.99 -5.57 6.46
CA ASP A 420 -3.76 -4.68 7.58
C ASP A 420 -4.58 -3.39 7.48
N TYR A 421 -4.84 -2.92 6.25
CA TYR A 421 -5.44 -1.60 6.00
C TYR A 421 -6.81 -1.62 5.30
N SER A 422 -7.35 -2.77 4.90
CA SER A 422 -8.71 -2.85 4.35
C SER A 422 -9.75 -2.41 5.38
N TYR A 423 -9.64 -2.89 6.62
CA TYR A 423 -10.52 -2.49 7.71
C TYR A 423 -10.42 -1.00 8.04
N VAL A 424 -9.21 -0.43 8.01
CA VAL A 424 -9.01 1.01 8.24
C VAL A 424 -9.69 1.83 7.14
N TYR A 425 -9.57 1.38 5.89
CA TYR A 425 -10.25 1.99 4.75
C TYR A 425 -11.78 1.93 4.87
N GLU A 426 -12.33 0.76 5.18
CA GLU A 426 -13.77 0.57 5.40
C GLU A 426 -14.30 1.41 6.56
N THR A 427 -13.52 1.54 7.63
CA THR A 427 -13.85 2.42 8.78
C THR A 427 -13.94 3.88 8.33
N HIS A 428 -12.98 4.38 7.54
CA HIS A 428 -13.04 5.74 7.00
C HIS A 428 -14.23 5.96 6.06
N ILE A 429 -14.64 4.95 5.28
CA ILE A 429 -15.88 5.02 4.49
C ILE A 429 -17.08 5.20 5.41
N ALA A 430 -17.24 4.33 6.41
CA ALA A 430 -18.36 4.38 7.34
C ALA A 430 -18.44 5.73 8.06
N CYS A 431 -17.31 6.27 8.53
CA CYS A 431 -17.26 7.58 9.18
C CYS A 431 -17.64 8.72 8.22
N LEU A 432 -17.23 8.68 6.94
CA LEU A 432 -17.60 9.69 5.95
C LEU A 432 -19.10 9.63 5.62
N GLU A 433 -19.67 8.43 5.50
CA GLU A 433 -21.10 8.23 5.25
C GLU A 433 -21.96 8.67 6.44
N GLU A 434 -21.54 8.34 7.67
CA GLU A 434 -22.17 8.82 8.90
C GLU A 434 -22.09 10.35 9.01
N PHE A 435 -20.93 10.94 8.68
CA PHE A 435 -20.77 12.39 8.60
C PHE A 435 -21.73 13.02 7.59
N GLY A 436 -21.88 12.42 6.41
CA GLY A 436 -22.86 12.84 5.41
C GLY A 436 -24.29 12.79 5.94
N THR A 437 -24.64 11.69 6.62
CA THR A 437 -25.96 11.49 7.23
C THR A 437 -26.24 12.53 8.32
N PHE A 438 -25.29 12.75 9.22
CA PHE A 438 -25.41 13.71 10.32
C PHE A 438 -25.50 15.16 9.84
N THR A 439 -24.84 15.47 8.71
CA THR A 439 -24.73 16.82 8.16
C THR A 439 -25.62 17.06 6.94
N VAL A 440 -26.58 16.16 6.68
CA VAL A 440 -27.43 16.17 5.47
C VAL A 440 -28.11 17.51 5.21
N LYS A 441 -28.54 18.23 6.27
CA LYS A 441 -29.18 19.54 6.15
C LYS A 441 -28.28 20.63 5.57
N LEU A 442 -26.97 20.49 5.73
CA LEU A 442 -25.95 21.44 5.27
C LEU A 442 -25.13 20.89 4.09
N ASP A 443 -25.37 19.63 3.70
CA ASP A 443 -24.61 18.89 2.68
C ASP A 443 -23.07 19.06 2.84
N LEU A 444 -22.56 18.91 4.06
CA LEU A 444 -21.13 19.17 4.30
C LEU A 444 -20.23 18.14 3.59
N LEU A 445 -20.69 16.90 3.45
CA LEU A 445 -19.98 15.89 2.67
C LEU A 445 -19.98 16.24 1.17
N GLY A 446 -21.13 16.58 0.57
CA GLY A 446 -21.18 16.98 -0.83
C GLY A 446 -20.33 18.23 -1.11
N ASN A 447 -20.36 19.20 -0.19
CA ASN A 447 -19.49 20.38 -0.24
C ASN A 447 -18.00 20.03 -0.17
N LEU A 448 -17.62 19.09 0.70
CA LEU A 448 -16.24 18.59 0.78
C LEU A 448 -15.81 17.91 -0.53
N GLN A 449 -16.63 17.00 -1.07
CA GLN A 449 -16.34 16.27 -2.31
C GLN A 449 -16.17 17.24 -3.50
N ASN A 450 -17.06 18.22 -3.62
CA ASN A 450 -16.99 19.26 -4.66
C ASN A 450 -15.75 20.16 -4.48
N LYS A 451 -15.47 20.58 -3.25
CA LYS A 451 -14.31 21.41 -2.94
C LYS A 451 -13.00 20.72 -3.31
N LEU A 452 -12.81 19.47 -2.86
CA LEU A 452 -11.60 18.71 -3.13
C LEU A 452 -11.37 18.52 -4.63
N TYR A 453 -12.43 18.18 -5.37
CA TYR A 453 -12.38 18.02 -6.82
C TYR A 453 -12.06 19.33 -7.55
N ASN A 454 -12.80 20.41 -7.26
CA ASN A 454 -12.64 21.68 -7.94
C ASN A 454 -11.27 22.32 -7.68
N PHE A 455 -10.77 22.23 -6.45
CA PHE A 455 -9.42 22.68 -6.11
C PHE A 455 -8.34 21.82 -6.78
N GLY A 456 -8.56 20.51 -6.92
CA GLY A 456 -7.71 19.64 -7.73
C GLY A 456 -7.67 20.09 -9.19
N ARG A 457 -8.83 20.34 -9.80
CA ARG A 457 -8.90 20.86 -11.18
C ARG A 457 -8.19 22.19 -11.38
N ILE A 458 -8.33 23.12 -10.44
CA ILE A 458 -7.62 24.40 -10.49
C ILE A 458 -6.11 24.15 -10.37
N HIS A 459 -5.69 23.32 -9.42
CA HIS A 459 -4.29 22.97 -9.20
C HIS A 459 -3.61 22.35 -10.44
N SER A 460 -4.33 21.52 -11.20
CA SER A 460 -3.79 20.93 -12.44
C SER A 460 -3.69 21.91 -13.61
N GLY A 461 -4.13 23.17 -13.43
CA GLY A 461 -4.24 24.18 -14.47
C GLY A 461 -5.45 23.98 -15.40
N ALA A 462 -6.37 23.06 -15.07
CA ALA A 462 -7.61 22.84 -15.81
C ALA A 462 -8.77 23.74 -15.34
N GLY A 463 -8.58 24.47 -14.23
CA GLY A 463 -9.40 25.61 -13.85
C GLY A 463 -8.89 26.86 -14.55
N VAL A 464 -9.75 27.49 -15.34
CA VAL A 464 -9.50 28.64 -16.22
C VAL A 464 -8.98 28.26 -17.61
N THR A 465 -9.94 28.11 -18.52
CA THR A 465 -9.82 28.38 -19.95
C THR A 465 -9.44 29.86 -20.15
N GLY A 466 -8.22 30.23 -19.78
CA GLY A 466 -7.69 31.60 -19.84
C GLY A 466 -6.78 31.84 -21.04
N LEU A 467 -6.78 30.94 -22.01
CA LEU A 467 -6.20 31.20 -23.34
C LEU A 467 -7.26 31.75 -24.33
N GLN A 468 -8.49 32.02 -23.86
CA GLN A 468 -9.55 32.62 -24.69
C GLN A 468 -9.52 34.15 -24.73
N ASP A 469 -8.54 34.81 -24.09
CA ASP A 469 -8.42 36.27 -24.17
C ASP A 469 -6.95 36.67 -24.31
N ILE A 470 -6.26 36.12 -25.33
CA ILE A 470 -5.25 36.97 -25.98
C ILE A 470 -6.07 38.06 -26.65
N ARG A 471 -6.35 39.15 -25.94
CA ARG A 471 -6.94 40.33 -26.58
C ARG A 471 -5.97 40.72 -27.69
N PRO A 472 -6.44 40.82 -28.94
CA PRO A 472 -5.62 41.41 -29.99
C PRO A 472 -5.08 42.74 -29.48
N LEU A 473 -3.80 43.01 -29.74
CA LEU A 473 -3.23 44.33 -29.49
C LEU A 473 -4.16 45.37 -30.13
N ASP A 474 -4.54 46.39 -29.37
CA ASP A 474 -5.46 47.44 -29.82
C ASP A 474 -4.85 48.15 -31.03
N THR A 475 -5.67 48.54 -32.01
CA THR A 475 -5.24 49.31 -33.17
C THR A 475 -4.54 50.61 -32.77
N ARG A 476 -4.88 51.16 -31.59
CA ARG A 476 -4.18 52.30 -31.00
C ARG A 476 -2.75 52.00 -30.58
N ALA A 477 -2.45 50.78 -30.13
CA ALA A 477 -1.09 50.37 -29.80
C ALA A 477 -0.25 50.22 -31.08
N PHE A 478 -0.84 49.78 -32.19
CA PHE A 478 -0.18 49.79 -33.49
C PHE A 478 0.07 51.21 -34.00
N GLN A 479 -0.91 52.12 -33.87
CA GLN A 479 -0.74 53.50 -34.29
C GLN A 479 0.31 54.24 -33.45
N ALA A 480 0.30 54.07 -32.13
CA ALA A 480 1.31 54.68 -31.25
C ALA A 480 2.73 54.18 -31.57
N ALA A 481 2.89 52.90 -31.90
CA ALA A 481 4.16 52.35 -32.33
C ALA A 481 4.62 52.88 -33.69
N MET A 482 3.68 53.15 -34.62
CA MET A 482 3.99 53.79 -35.90
C MET A 482 4.44 55.24 -35.70
N ASP A 483 3.73 56.01 -34.86
CA ASP A 483 4.05 57.40 -34.57
C ASP A 483 5.42 57.53 -33.87
N GLU A 484 5.76 56.61 -32.97
CA GLU A 484 7.08 56.52 -32.31
C GLU A 484 8.20 56.23 -33.32
N TYR A 485 7.99 55.27 -34.23
CA TYR A 485 8.96 54.95 -35.28
C TYR A 485 9.17 56.09 -36.28
N GLU A 486 8.10 56.80 -36.65
CA GLU A 486 8.18 57.94 -37.55
C GLU A 486 8.90 59.12 -36.88
N ALA A 487 8.63 59.37 -35.59
CA ALA A 487 9.31 60.41 -34.82
C ALA A 487 10.82 60.14 -34.66
N ASP A 488 11.20 58.89 -34.37
CA ASP A 488 12.62 58.50 -34.28
C ASP A 488 13.32 58.62 -35.65
N SER A 489 12.64 58.27 -36.74
CA SER A 489 13.18 58.42 -38.10
C SER A 489 13.33 59.88 -38.55
N ALA A 490 12.52 60.79 -38.00
CA ALA A 490 12.59 62.22 -38.28
C ALA A 490 13.74 62.91 -37.51
N THR A 491 14.23 62.32 -36.43
CA THR A 491 15.37 62.87 -35.66
C THR A 491 16.74 62.49 -36.22
N ASP A 492 16.80 61.56 -37.17
CA ASP A 492 18.05 61.12 -37.81
C ASP A 492 18.43 61.93 -39.06
N GLU A 493 17.55 62.80 -39.60
CA GLU A 493 17.87 63.65 -40.77
C GLU A 493 18.53 65.00 -40.44
N ASP A 494 18.51 65.44 -39.17
CA ASP A 494 19.12 66.73 -38.75
C ASP A 494 20.58 66.59 -38.25
N GLY A 495 21.19 65.41 -38.41
CA GLY A 495 22.51 65.07 -37.86
C GLY A 495 23.73 65.21 -38.77
N TRP A 496 23.60 65.75 -39.99
CA TRP A 496 24.74 65.92 -40.93
C TRP A 496 24.91 67.32 -41.52
N MET A 497 24.32 68.36 -40.91
CA MET A 497 24.80 69.73 -41.14
C MET A 497 25.53 70.25 -39.91
N LEU A 498 26.80 70.58 -40.13
CA LEU A 498 27.75 71.47 -39.44
C LEU A 498 29.12 70.75 -39.51
N ASP A 499 30.24 71.33 -39.94
CA ASP A 499 30.60 72.60 -40.57
C ASP A 499 32.15 72.51 -40.68
N GLY A 500 32.75 73.02 -41.76
CA GLY A 500 34.16 73.44 -41.80
C GLY A 500 35.20 72.44 -42.28
#